data_AF-A0A2G6NLK2-F1
#
_entry.id   AF-A0A2G6NLK2-F1
#
_cell.length_a   1.000
_cell.length_b   1.000
_cell.length_c   1.000
_cell.angle_alpha   90.00
_cell.angle_beta   90.00
_cell.angle_gamma   90.00
#
_symmetry.space_group_name_H-M   'P 1'
#
loop_
_entity.id
_entity.type
_entity.pdbx_description
1 polymer ?
#
loop_
_entity_poly.entity_id
_entity_poly.type
_entity_poly.pdbx_seq_one_letter_code
_entity_poly.pdbx_strand_id
1 'polypeptide(L)'
;MINQRSIGEDATTFANALRAALREDPDIILVGEIRDTQTVEIALHAAETGHLVISTMHTIDAQETINRMIGMFPPNEQARIRFATSSVLRGIISQRLVKTTDGKRAAAIEIFVNTTRIADLIRSNRDVEIRQAIADGNTIYGMQTFDQALLKLFIDGIISEEEALQNSTTKEDLRMRIRDHKNAGTATEKRVNSEVINLKVNEETFE
;
A
#
# COMPACT_ATOMS: atom_id res chain seq x y z
N MET A 1 -28.29 -8.88 0.54
CA MET A 1 -28.10 -10.33 0.31
C MET A 1 -26.64 -10.54 -0.07
N ILE A 2 -25.99 -11.64 0.36
CA ILE A 2 -24.62 -11.97 -0.04
C ILE A 2 -24.66 -13.30 -0.78
N ASN A 3 -24.22 -13.32 -2.03
CA ASN A 3 -24.12 -14.52 -2.84
C ASN A 3 -22.64 -14.87 -3.05
N GLN A 4 -22.27 -16.13 -2.79
CA GLN A 4 -20.91 -16.63 -2.96
C GLN A 4 -20.92 -17.74 -4.01
N ARG A 5 -19.91 -17.75 -4.88
CA ARG A 5 -19.74 -18.74 -5.95
C ARG A 5 -18.32 -19.27 -5.96
N SER A 6 -18.18 -20.58 -5.83
CA SER A 6 -16.92 -21.30 -5.94
C SER A 6 -16.64 -21.66 -7.40
N ILE A 7 -15.42 -21.41 -7.86
CA ILE A 7 -14.97 -21.85 -9.18
C ILE A 7 -14.71 -23.37 -9.13
N GLY A 8 -15.31 -24.11 -10.05
CA GLY A 8 -15.29 -25.57 -10.12
C GLY A 8 -16.59 -26.21 -9.66
N GLU A 9 -17.30 -25.60 -8.71
CA GLU A 9 -18.59 -26.09 -8.21
C GLU A 9 -19.77 -25.28 -8.74
N ASP A 10 -19.76 -23.96 -8.55
CA ASP A 10 -20.87 -23.07 -8.93
C ASP A 10 -20.67 -22.42 -10.30
N ALA A 11 -19.41 -22.30 -10.74
CA ALA A 11 -19.06 -21.71 -12.03
C ALA A 11 -17.78 -22.33 -12.60
N THR A 12 -17.68 -22.37 -13.93
CA THR A 12 -16.52 -22.99 -14.61
C THR A 12 -15.27 -22.11 -14.63
N THR A 13 -15.43 -20.78 -14.75
CA THR A 13 -14.32 -19.81 -14.79
C THR A 13 -14.72 -18.50 -14.13
N PHE A 14 -13.73 -17.71 -13.69
CA PHE A 14 -13.96 -16.37 -13.14
C PHE A 14 -14.70 -15.46 -14.13
N ALA A 15 -14.30 -15.45 -15.39
CA ALA A 15 -14.95 -14.63 -16.42
C ALA A 15 -16.45 -14.98 -16.59
N ASN A 16 -16.81 -16.27 -16.55
CA ASN A 16 -18.21 -16.69 -16.64
C ASN A 16 -19.00 -16.31 -15.38
N ALA A 17 -18.44 -16.56 -14.19
CA ALA A 17 -19.06 -16.19 -12.91
C ALA A 17 -19.32 -14.68 -12.83
N LEU A 18 -18.34 -13.88 -13.25
CA LEU A 18 -18.38 -12.42 -13.22
C LEU A 18 -19.42 -11.85 -14.19
N ARG A 19 -19.50 -12.38 -15.42
CA ARG A 19 -20.55 -11.97 -16.37
C ARG A 19 -21.95 -12.31 -15.88
N ALA A 20 -22.12 -13.44 -15.19
CA ALA A 20 -23.41 -13.80 -14.60
C ALA A 20 -23.77 -12.86 -13.45
N ALA A 21 -22.82 -12.56 -12.55
CA ALA A 21 -23.03 -11.66 -11.43
C ALA A 21 -23.50 -10.27 -11.88
N LEU A 22 -22.97 -9.73 -12.98
CA LEU A 22 -23.41 -8.43 -13.53
C LEU A 22 -24.89 -8.36 -13.95
N ARG A 23 -25.56 -9.50 -14.11
CA ARG A 23 -27.01 -9.55 -14.43
C ARG A 23 -27.89 -9.71 -13.20
N GLU A 24 -27.30 -9.75 -12.02
CA GLU A 24 -27.99 -9.95 -10.74
C GLU A 24 -28.10 -8.65 -9.93
N ASP A 25 -27.91 -7.51 -10.59
CA ASP A 25 -27.97 -6.17 -9.98
C ASP A 25 -27.10 -6.04 -8.72
N PRO A 26 -25.79 -6.42 -8.77
CA PRO A 26 -24.93 -6.37 -7.58
C PRO A 26 -24.47 -4.94 -7.30
N ASP A 27 -24.24 -4.59 -6.04
CA ASP A 27 -23.55 -3.34 -5.69
C ASP A 27 -22.03 -3.52 -5.66
N ILE A 28 -21.58 -4.68 -5.15
CA ILE A 28 -20.18 -4.99 -4.88
C ILE A 28 -19.86 -6.37 -5.44
N ILE A 29 -18.73 -6.48 -6.13
CA ILE A 29 -18.25 -7.71 -6.71
C ILE A 29 -16.83 -8.00 -6.22
N LEU A 30 -16.68 -9.09 -5.48
CA LEU A 30 -15.36 -9.65 -5.14
C LEU A 30 -14.99 -10.70 -6.19
N VAL A 31 -14.08 -10.32 -7.08
CA VAL A 31 -13.39 -11.27 -7.97
C VAL A 31 -12.20 -11.81 -7.19
N GLY A 32 -11.88 -13.10 -7.35
CA GLY A 32 -10.69 -13.67 -6.72
C GLY A 32 -9.39 -13.08 -7.30
N GLU A 33 -8.48 -13.95 -7.71
CA GLU A 33 -7.22 -13.50 -8.31
C GLU A 33 -7.40 -13.18 -9.80
N ILE A 34 -6.93 -12.00 -10.24
CA ILE A 34 -6.79 -11.68 -11.66
C ILE A 34 -5.60 -12.44 -12.24
N ARG A 35 -5.88 -13.33 -13.21
CA ARG A 35 -4.86 -14.15 -13.89
C ARG A 35 -4.78 -13.97 -15.40
N ASP A 36 -5.84 -13.45 -16.00
CA ASP A 36 -5.97 -13.30 -17.46
C ASP A 36 -6.58 -11.94 -17.83
N THR A 37 -6.36 -11.54 -19.08
CA THR A 37 -6.85 -10.27 -19.63
C THR A 37 -8.36 -10.19 -19.63
N GLN A 38 -9.04 -11.32 -19.86
CA GLN A 38 -10.50 -11.38 -19.88
C GLN A 38 -11.10 -10.99 -18.52
N THR A 39 -10.52 -11.45 -17.42
CA THR A 39 -10.95 -11.10 -16.06
C THR A 39 -10.73 -9.61 -15.78
N VAL A 40 -9.59 -9.06 -16.23
CA VAL A 40 -9.32 -7.60 -16.13
C VAL A 40 -10.36 -6.79 -16.90
N GLU A 41 -10.66 -7.15 -18.15
CA GLU A 41 -11.61 -6.40 -18.97
C GLU A 41 -13.01 -6.36 -18.34
N ILE A 42 -13.49 -7.51 -17.85
CA ILE A 42 -14.81 -7.56 -17.23
C ILE A 42 -14.82 -6.77 -15.91
N ALA A 43 -13.74 -6.83 -15.12
CA ALA A 43 -13.62 -6.05 -13.89
C ALA A 43 -13.61 -4.53 -14.17
N LEU A 44 -12.88 -4.08 -15.20
CA LEU A 44 -12.88 -2.68 -15.63
C LEU A 44 -14.27 -2.26 -16.09
N HIS A 45 -14.95 -3.07 -16.91
CA HIS A 45 -16.29 -2.76 -17.40
C HIS A 45 -17.34 -2.69 -16.27
N ALA A 46 -17.25 -3.60 -15.29
CA ALA A 46 -18.08 -3.57 -14.09
C ALA A 46 -17.85 -2.27 -13.29
N ALA A 47 -16.58 -1.87 -13.11
CA ALA A 47 -16.24 -0.63 -12.41
C ALA A 47 -16.70 0.63 -13.18
N GLU A 48 -16.59 0.65 -14.51
CA GLU A 48 -17.09 1.73 -15.38
C GLU A 48 -18.60 1.91 -15.29
N THR A 49 -19.34 0.82 -15.06
CA THR A 49 -20.81 0.82 -14.92
C THR A 49 -21.28 1.11 -13.50
N GLY A 50 -20.37 1.45 -12.57
CA GLY A 50 -20.71 1.94 -11.22
C GLY A 50 -20.59 0.91 -10.11
N HIS A 51 -20.12 -0.31 -10.39
CA HIS A 51 -19.96 -1.36 -9.39
C HIS A 51 -18.64 -1.20 -8.62
N LEU A 52 -18.66 -1.50 -7.31
CA LEU A 52 -17.39 -1.65 -6.58
C LEU A 52 -16.80 -3.03 -6.85
N VAL A 53 -15.69 -3.09 -7.57
CA VAL A 53 -14.98 -4.34 -7.84
C VAL A 53 -13.75 -4.44 -6.94
N ILE A 54 -13.63 -5.56 -6.24
CA ILE A 54 -12.47 -5.91 -5.41
C ILE A 54 -11.83 -7.16 -6.02
N SER A 55 -10.51 -7.17 -6.11
CA SER A 55 -9.75 -8.32 -6.60
C SER A 55 -8.35 -8.37 -6.01
N THR A 56 -7.66 -9.48 -6.19
CA THR A 56 -6.28 -9.68 -5.74
C THR A 56 -5.33 -9.91 -6.91
N MET A 57 -4.08 -9.47 -6.74
CA MET A 57 -2.96 -9.76 -7.62
C MET A 57 -1.71 -10.01 -6.80
N HIS A 58 -0.83 -10.89 -7.28
CA HIS A 58 0.43 -11.22 -6.60
C HIS A 58 1.56 -10.30 -7.07
N THR A 59 1.55 -9.06 -6.60
CA THR A 59 2.52 -8.01 -6.93
C THR A 59 3.19 -7.46 -5.68
N ILE A 60 4.39 -6.92 -5.84
CA ILE A 60 5.23 -6.52 -4.70
C ILE A 60 4.87 -5.14 -4.13
N ASP A 61 4.18 -4.31 -4.90
CA ASP A 61 3.71 -2.97 -4.57
C ASP A 61 2.62 -2.47 -5.54
N ALA A 62 2.10 -1.27 -5.30
CA ALA A 62 1.01 -0.66 -6.05
C ALA A 62 1.43 -0.28 -7.47
N GLN A 63 2.67 0.18 -7.66
CA GLN A 63 3.20 0.52 -8.98
C GLN A 63 3.27 -0.73 -9.87
N GLU A 64 3.81 -1.83 -9.33
CA GLU A 64 3.91 -3.11 -10.04
C GLU A 64 2.53 -3.73 -10.31
N THR A 65 1.56 -3.51 -9.41
CA THR A 65 0.16 -3.91 -9.65
C THR A 65 -0.39 -3.28 -10.93
N ILE A 66 -0.18 -1.98 -11.12
CA ILE A 66 -0.63 -1.25 -12.32
C ILE A 66 0.13 -1.75 -13.55
N ASN A 67 1.46 -1.83 -13.46
CA ASN A 67 2.30 -2.29 -14.56
C ASN A 67 1.93 -3.69 -15.03
N ARG A 68 1.73 -4.63 -14.09
CA ARG A 68 1.34 -6.00 -14.40
C ARG A 68 -0.05 -6.06 -15.04
N MET A 69 -1.02 -5.34 -14.49
CA MET A 69 -2.39 -5.31 -15.03
C MET A 69 -2.41 -4.81 -16.48
N ILE A 70 -1.68 -3.73 -16.78
CA ILE A 70 -1.59 -3.18 -18.14
C ILE A 70 -0.73 -4.09 -19.04
N GLY A 71 0.38 -4.61 -18.53
CA GLY A 71 1.33 -5.45 -19.26
C GLY A 71 0.79 -6.83 -19.67
N MET A 72 -0.35 -7.27 -19.13
CA MET A 72 -1.06 -8.46 -19.59
C MET A 72 -1.62 -8.30 -21.02
N PHE A 73 -1.78 -7.06 -21.49
CA PHE A 73 -2.36 -6.75 -22.79
C PHE A 73 -1.29 -6.50 -23.87
N PRO A 74 -1.61 -6.78 -25.15
CA PRO A 74 -0.69 -6.49 -26.24
C PRO A 74 -0.46 -4.97 -26.39
N PRO A 75 0.70 -4.51 -26.90
CA PRO A 75 1.09 -3.10 -26.90
C PRO A 75 0.07 -2.13 -27.52
N ASN A 76 -0.68 -2.57 -28.53
CA ASN A 76 -1.72 -1.78 -29.21
C ASN A 76 -2.96 -1.52 -28.34
N GLU A 77 -3.17 -2.29 -27.26
CA GLU A 77 -4.30 -2.15 -26.35
C GLU A 77 -3.93 -1.46 -25.03
N GLN A 78 -2.65 -1.45 -24.66
CA GLN A 78 -2.20 -0.94 -23.37
C GLN A 78 -2.60 0.51 -23.11
N ALA A 79 -2.62 1.37 -24.13
CA ALA A 79 -3.05 2.76 -23.99
C ALA A 79 -4.53 2.87 -23.57
N ARG A 80 -5.41 2.03 -24.14
CA ARG A 80 -6.84 1.96 -23.79
C ARG A 80 -7.01 1.46 -22.36
N ILE A 81 -6.34 0.36 -22.00
CA ILE A 81 -6.42 -0.22 -20.66
C ILE A 81 -5.91 0.75 -19.61
N ARG A 82 -4.78 1.42 -19.87
CA ARG A 82 -4.22 2.46 -19.01
C ARG A 82 -5.20 3.61 -18.77
N PHE A 83 -5.88 4.08 -19.81
CA PHE A 83 -6.91 5.10 -19.68
C PHE A 83 -8.08 4.63 -18.81
N ALA A 84 -8.61 3.43 -19.07
CA ALA A 84 -9.70 2.84 -18.29
C ALA A 84 -9.30 2.68 -16.81
N THR A 85 -8.16 2.03 -16.54
CA THR A 85 -7.63 1.83 -15.18
C THR A 85 -7.46 3.16 -14.45
N SER A 86 -6.90 4.19 -15.09
CA SER A 86 -6.74 5.51 -14.45
C SER A 86 -8.06 6.17 -14.04
N SER A 87 -9.16 5.82 -14.72
CA SER A 87 -10.47 6.43 -14.55
C SER A 87 -11.27 5.73 -13.46
N VAL A 88 -11.16 4.40 -13.35
CA VAL A 88 -12.00 3.60 -12.44
C VAL A 88 -11.27 3.04 -11.22
N LEU A 89 -9.94 2.94 -11.24
CA LEU A 89 -9.17 2.47 -10.08
C LEU A 89 -9.44 3.40 -8.89
N ARG A 90 -9.72 2.82 -7.71
CA ARG A 90 -9.98 3.59 -6.48
C ARG A 90 -8.79 3.58 -5.53
N GLY A 91 -8.19 2.42 -5.35
CA GLY A 91 -7.05 2.24 -4.45
C GLY A 91 -6.42 0.87 -4.63
N ILE A 92 -5.21 0.73 -4.11
CA ILE A 92 -4.45 -0.52 -4.06
C ILE A 92 -3.88 -0.63 -2.65
N ILE A 93 -4.02 -1.82 -2.06
CA ILE A 93 -3.48 -2.14 -0.74
C ILE A 93 -2.48 -3.28 -0.93
N SER A 94 -1.19 -2.98 -0.80
CA SER A 94 -0.12 -3.95 -0.91
C SER A 94 0.33 -4.36 0.49
N GLN A 95 0.52 -5.66 0.74
CA GLN A 95 0.79 -6.18 2.08
C GLN A 95 2.06 -7.03 2.12
N ARG A 96 2.87 -6.85 3.17
CA ARG A 96 4.01 -7.71 3.52
C ARG A 96 3.86 -8.18 4.96
N LEU A 97 3.94 -9.48 5.20
CA LEU A 97 3.97 -10.03 6.56
C LEU A 97 5.41 -10.10 7.05
N VAL A 98 5.74 -9.23 7.99
CA VAL A 98 7.07 -9.10 8.59
C VAL A 98 7.11 -9.76 9.96
N LYS A 99 8.27 -10.31 10.32
CA LYS A 99 8.46 -10.98 11.61
C LYS A 99 8.57 -9.95 12.73
N THR A 100 7.78 -10.14 13.79
CA THR A 100 7.81 -9.24 14.96
C THR A 100 8.90 -9.65 15.94
N THR A 101 9.29 -8.72 16.82
CA THR A 101 10.28 -8.97 17.89
C THR A 101 9.84 -10.06 18.88
N ASP A 102 8.53 -10.28 19.04
CA ASP A 102 7.95 -11.38 19.83
C ASP A 102 7.79 -12.70 19.03
N GLY A 103 8.32 -12.78 17.80
CA GLY A 103 8.33 -13.99 16.98
C GLY A 103 7.04 -14.27 16.20
N LYS A 104 6.04 -13.38 16.25
CA LYS A 104 4.79 -13.43 15.47
C LYS A 104 4.96 -12.72 14.12
N ARG A 105 3.85 -12.19 13.56
CA ARG A 105 3.79 -11.48 12.29
C ARG A 105 2.99 -10.19 12.44
N ALA A 106 3.47 -9.13 11.81
CA ALA A 106 2.74 -7.88 11.62
C ALA A 106 2.62 -7.60 10.11
N ALA A 107 1.54 -6.91 9.71
CA ALA A 107 1.37 -6.48 8.33
C ALA A 107 2.01 -5.09 8.15
N ALA A 108 3.05 -5.01 7.32
CA ALA A 108 3.46 -3.76 6.71
C ALA A 108 2.58 -3.53 5.48
N ILE A 109 1.91 -2.38 5.41
CA ILE A 109 0.89 -2.09 4.39
C ILE A 109 1.29 -0.83 3.63
N GLU A 110 1.36 -0.94 2.31
CA GLU A 110 1.36 0.22 1.42
C GLU A 110 -0.08 0.55 1.03
N ILE A 111 -0.44 1.83 1.11
CA ILE A 111 -1.76 2.35 0.80
C ILE A 111 -1.63 3.32 -0.36
N PHE A 112 -2.19 2.95 -1.48
CA PHE A 112 -2.33 3.78 -2.68
C PHE A 112 -3.79 4.20 -2.83
N VAL A 113 -4.03 5.47 -3.14
CA VAL A 113 -5.36 6.01 -3.48
C VAL A 113 -5.27 6.71 -4.84
N ASN A 114 -6.24 6.48 -5.72
CA ASN A 114 -6.23 7.10 -7.05
C ASN A 114 -6.70 8.57 -6.99
N THR A 115 -5.76 9.48 -6.71
CA THR A 115 -5.98 10.94 -6.80
C THR A 115 -5.88 11.43 -8.24
N THR A 116 -6.27 12.67 -8.52
CA THR A 116 -6.09 13.29 -9.85
C THR A 116 -4.65 13.19 -10.35
N ARG A 117 -3.66 13.48 -9.47
CA ARG A 117 -2.22 13.37 -9.82
C ARG A 117 -1.86 11.95 -10.22
N ILE A 118 -2.30 10.96 -9.44
CA ILE A 118 -2.01 9.54 -9.70
C ILE A 118 -2.67 9.09 -11.02
N ALA A 119 -3.93 9.46 -11.23
CA ALA A 119 -4.63 9.14 -12.46
C ALA A 119 -3.91 9.71 -13.69
N ASP A 120 -3.41 10.95 -13.59
CA ASP A 120 -2.61 11.58 -14.64
C ASP A 120 -1.27 10.85 -14.87
N LEU A 121 -0.57 10.43 -13.81
CA LEU A 121 0.65 9.64 -13.91
C LEU A 121 0.41 8.31 -14.64
N ILE A 122 -0.67 7.61 -14.27
CA ILE A 122 -1.08 6.37 -14.95
C ILE A 122 -1.35 6.66 -16.42
N ARG A 123 -2.20 7.63 -16.76
CA ARG A 123 -2.53 7.95 -18.17
C ARG A 123 -1.31 8.29 -19.00
N SER A 124 -0.38 9.06 -18.45
CA SER A 124 0.82 9.51 -19.14
C SER A 124 1.97 8.49 -19.13
N ASN A 125 1.76 7.26 -18.65
CA ASN A 125 2.80 6.24 -18.57
C ASN A 125 4.04 6.68 -17.76
N ARG A 126 3.80 7.41 -16.67
CA ARG A 126 4.83 7.92 -15.74
C ARG A 126 4.80 7.17 -14.41
N ASP A 127 4.69 5.84 -14.52
CA ASP A 127 4.44 4.96 -13.38
C ASP A 127 5.56 5.02 -12.32
N VAL A 128 6.79 5.36 -12.72
CA VAL A 128 7.96 5.53 -11.83
C VAL A 128 7.74 6.64 -10.79
N GLU A 129 6.92 7.64 -11.08
CA GLU A 129 6.63 8.75 -10.16
C GLU A 129 5.56 8.40 -9.13
N ILE A 130 4.84 7.28 -9.29
CA ILE A 130 3.72 6.88 -8.43
C ILE A 130 4.18 6.71 -6.99
N ARG A 131 5.33 6.06 -6.75
CA ARG A 131 5.83 5.84 -5.39
C ARG A 131 6.04 7.15 -4.63
N GLN A 132 6.60 8.17 -5.29
CA GLN A 132 6.78 9.48 -4.67
C GLN A 132 5.43 10.14 -4.41
N ALA A 133 4.48 10.04 -5.34
CA ALA A 133 3.14 10.57 -5.15
C ALA A 133 2.38 9.88 -3.98
N ILE A 134 2.58 8.58 -3.75
CA ILE A 134 2.09 7.86 -2.56
C ILE A 134 2.71 8.46 -1.29
N ALA A 135 4.03 8.66 -1.28
CA ALA A 135 4.73 9.20 -0.12
C ALA A 135 4.25 10.62 0.24
N ASP A 136 4.09 11.49 -0.77
CA ASP A 136 3.60 12.86 -0.63
C ASP A 136 2.13 12.90 -0.13
N GLY A 137 1.32 11.91 -0.53
CA GLY A 137 -0.10 11.84 -0.20
C GLY A 137 -0.42 11.37 1.23
N ASN A 138 0.60 11.10 2.06
CA ASN A 138 0.42 10.49 3.38
C ASN A 138 -0.49 11.28 4.31
N THR A 139 -0.23 12.58 4.48
CA THR A 139 -0.99 13.43 5.41
C THR A 139 -2.42 13.71 4.94
N ILE A 140 -2.61 13.95 3.63
CA ILE A 140 -3.88 14.46 3.09
C ILE A 140 -4.83 13.32 2.72
N TYR A 141 -4.31 12.25 2.12
CA TYR A 141 -5.10 11.17 1.53
C TYR A 141 -4.97 9.86 2.29
N GLY A 142 -4.22 9.83 3.39
CA GLY A 142 -3.96 8.61 4.16
C GLY A 142 -3.14 7.56 3.40
N MET A 143 -2.42 7.98 2.35
CA MET A 143 -1.52 7.10 1.60
C MET A 143 -0.31 6.71 2.46
N GLN A 144 0.38 5.64 2.10
CA GLN A 144 1.68 5.36 2.69
C GLN A 144 2.45 4.39 1.80
N THR A 145 3.75 4.61 1.70
CA THR A 145 4.68 3.64 1.09
C THR A 145 5.02 2.53 2.09
N PHE A 146 5.50 1.39 1.59
CA PHE A 146 6.04 0.34 2.47
C PHE A 146 7.13 0.86 3.42
N ASP A 147 8.03 1.73 2.96
CA ASP A 147 9.12 2.25 3.80
C ASP A 147 8.58 3.13 4.94
N GLN A 148 7.50 3.89 4.73
CA GLN A 148 6.82 4.62 5.79
C GLN A 148 6.16 3.68 6.80
N ALA A 149 5.49 2.61 6.31
CA ALA A 149 4.87 1.61 7.18
C ALA A 149 5.91 0.83 8.01
N LEU A 150 7.02 0.41 7.40
CA LEU A 150 8.11 -0.29 8.06
C LEU A 150 8.84 0.60 9.07
N LEU A 151 9.09 1.87 8.74
CA LEU A 151 9.66 2.84 9.67
C LEU A 151 8.76 2.99 10.90
N LYS A 152 7.44 3.07 10.71
CA LYS A 152 6.49 3.13 11.82
C LYS A 152 6.55 1.88 12.69
N LEU A 153 6.50 0.68 12.10
CA LEU A 153 6.59 -0.57 12.86
C LEU A 153 7.91 -0.68 13.65
N PHE A 154 9.01 -0.18 13.09
CA PHE A 154 10.30 -0.13 13.77
C PHE A 154 10.28 0.85 14.95
N ILE A 155 9.79 2.09 14.74
CA ILE A 155 9.68 3.11 15.79
C ILE A 155 8.79 2.62 16.95
N ASP A 156 7.72 1.92 16.62
CA ASP A 156 6.80 1.34 17.60
C ASP A 156 7.38 0.10 18.32
N GLY A 157 8.61 -0.32 18.00
CA GLY A 157 9.29 -1.48 18.60
C GLY A 157 8.75 -2.84 18.18
N ILE A 158 7.86 -2.88 17.18
CA ILE A 158 7.16 -4.09 16.73
C ILE A 158 8.09 -4.99 15.91
N ILE A 159 8.99 -4.41 15.11
CA ILE A 159 9.96 -5.14 14.28
C ILE A 159 11.39 -4.68 14.55
N SER A 160 12.37 -5.54 14.26
CA SER A 160 13.78 -5.17 14.33
C SER A 160 14.19 -4.26 13.16
N GLU A 161 15.30 -3.53 13.32
CA GLU A 161 15.90 -2.77 12.21
C GLU A 161 16.26 -3.67 11.03
N GLU A 162 16.80 -4.86 11.30
CA GLU A 162 17.13 -5.84 10.28
C GLU A 162 15.89 -6.24 9.48
N GLU A 163 14.79 -6.56 10.14
CA GLU A 163 13.52 -6.93 9.50
C GLU A 163 12.97 -5.77 8.65
N ALA A 164 13.03 -4.54 9.18
CA ALA A 164 12.59 -3.35 8.46
C ALA A 164 13.40 -3.14 7.18
N LEU A 165 14.74 -3.25 7.24
CA LEU A 165 15.62 -3.09 6.10
C LEU A 165 15.46 -4.23 5.08
N GLN A 166 15.31 -5.48 5.52
CA GLN A 166 15.12 -6.62 4.63
C GLN A 166 13.85 -6.50 3.78
N ASN A 167 12.79 -5.94 4.34
CA ASN A 167 11.48 -5.82 3.69
C ASN A 167 11.23 -4.44 3.05
N SER A 168 12.21 -3.54 3.06
CA SER A 168 12.07 -2.19 2.49
C SER A 168 12.21 -2.17 0.97
N THR A 169 11.58 -1.18 0.33
CA THR A 169 11.70 -0.93 -1.11
C THR A 169 12.98 -0.14 -1.41
N THR A 170 13.33 0.88 -0.61
CA THR A 170 14.69 1.48 -0.65
C THR A 170 15.40 1.32 0.69
N LYS A 171 16.36 0.37 0.74
CA LYS A 171 17.14 0.07 1.95
C LYS A 171 17.93 1.26 2.48
N GLU A 172 18.58 2.02 1.60
CA GLU A 172 19.43 3.14 2.01
C GLU A 172 18.61 4.31 2.59
N ASP A 173 17.51 4.68 1.94
CA ASP A 173 16.62 5.74 2.43
C ASP A 173 16.03 5.36 3.79
N LEU A 174 15.55 4.12 3.94
CA LEU A 174 15.00 3.66 5.22
C LEU A 174 16.08 3.64 6.31
N ARG A 175 17.29 3.18 6.00
CA ARG A 175 18.42 3.19 6.94
C ARG A 175 18.74 4.61 7.42
N MET A 176 18.73 5.59 6.52
CA MET A 176 18.94 7.00 6.87
C MET A 176 17.86 7.48 7.85
N ARG A 177 16.58 7.22 7.55
CA ARG A 177 15.45 7.62 8.40
C ARG A 177 15.47 6.96 9.78
N ILE A 178 15.86 5.68 9.85
CA ILE A 178 16.05 4.96 11.11
C ILE A 178 17.17 5.61 11.94
N ARG A 179 18.30 5.95 11.31
CA ARG A 179 19.42 6.62 11.97
C ARG A 179 19.01 7.99 12.51
N ASP A 180 18.29 8.78 11.73
CA ASP A 180 17.80 10.10 12.14
C ASP A 180 16.87 9.99 13.35
N HIS A 181 15.98 9.01 13.36
CA HIS A 181 15.12 8.74 14.52
C HIS A 181 15.92 8.36 15.77
N LYS A 182 16.90 7.45 15.66
CA LYS A 182 17.77 7.05 16.78
C LYS A 182 18.54 8.24 17.35
N ASN A 183 19.08 9.10 16.49
CA ASN A 183 19.81 10.30 16.87
C ASN A 183 18.90 11.32 17.59
N ALA A 184 17.65 11.47 17.13
CA ALA A 184 16.67 12.33 17.77
C ALA A 184 16.33 11.85 19.20
N GLY A 185 16.18 10.53 19.39
CA GLY A 185 15.99 9.94 20.72
C GLY A 185 17.16 10.19 21.67
N THR A 186 18.39 10.01 21.19
CA THR A 186 19.60 10.27 22.01
C THR A 186 19.79 11.74 22.35
N ALA A 187 19.38 12.66 21.48
CA ALA A 187 19.43 14.10 21.75
C ALA A 187 18.43 14.52 22.83
N THR A 188 17.23 13.94 22.84
CA THR A 188 16.21 14.17 23.88
C THR A 188 16.67 13.62 25.24
N GLU A 189 17.19 12.39 25.29
CA GLU A 189 17.72 11.82 26.53
C GLU A 189 18.88 12.63 27.12
N LYS A 190 19.79 13.12 26.27
CA LYS A 190 20.89 14.01 26.71
C LYS A 190 20.37 15.33 27.28
N ARG A 191 19.34 15.93 26.69
CA ARG A 191 18.72 17.16 27.20
C ARG A 191 18.04 16.93 28.55
N VAL A 192 17.24 15.88 28.68
CA VAL A 192 16.58 15.53 29.95
C VAL A 192 17.61 15.27 31.04
N ASN A 193 18.66 14.49 30.77
CA ASN A 193 19.73 14.26 31.76
C ASN A 193 20.48 15.55 32.13
N SER A 194 20.69 16.48 31.19
CA SER A 194 21.34 17.77 31.49
C SER A 194 20.46 18.71 32.35
N GLU A 195 19.13 18.68 32.17
CA GLU A 195 18.20 19.45 33.01
C GLU A 195 18.05 18.86 34.42
N VAL A 196 18.05 17.53 34.54
CA VAL A 196 18.01 16.82 35.84
C VAL A 196 19.29 17.07 36.65
N ILE A 197 20.45 17.21 36.01
CA ILE A 197 21.72 17.53 36.70
C ILE A 197 21.74 18.98 37.22
N ASN A 198 20.99 19.91 36.62
CA ASN A 198 20.94 21.32 37.02
C ASN A 198 19.95 21.64 38.16
N LEU A 199 19.28 20.63 38.74
CA LEU A 199 18.30 20.79 39.83
C LEU A 199 18.85 20.46 41.23
N LYS A 200 20.17 20.34 41.41
CA LYS A 200 20.74 20.31 42.77
C LYS A 200 20.62 21.70 43.40
N VAL A 201 19.56 21.85 44.19
CA VAL A 201 19.27 23.00 45.05
C VAL A 201 20.51 23.36 45.87
N ASN A 202 20.94 24.62 45.79
CA ASN A 202 21.91 25.20 46.73
C ASN A 202 21.26 25.24 48.13
N GLU A 203 21.51 24.23 48.95
CA GLU A 203 21.25 24.27 50.39
C GLU A 203 22.39 25.01 51.11
N GLU A 204 22.57 26.30 50.87
CA GLU A 204 23.40 27.14 51.74
C GLU A 204 22.87 28.58 51.75
N THR A 205 22.03 28.91 52.75
CA THR A 205 22.17 30.06 53.67
C THR A 205 20.84 30.31 54.40
N PHE A 206 20.74 29.85 55.65
CA PHE A 206 19.99 30.53 56.72
C PHE A 206 20.58 30.07 58.06
N GLU A 207 21.63 30.76 58.50
CA GLU A 207 21.92 31.02 59.92
C GLU A 207 21.62 32.50 60.19
#